data_AF-A0A183EC24-F1
#
_entry.id   AF-A0A183EC24-F1
#
_cell.length_a   1.000
_cell.length_b   1.000
_cell.length_c   1.000
_cell.angle_alpha   90.00
_cell.angle_beta   90.00
_cell.angle_gamma   90.00
#
_symmetry.space_group_name_H-M   'P 1'
#
loop_
_entity.id
_entity.type
_entity.pdbx_description
1 polymer ?
#
loop_
_entity_poly.entity_id
_entity_poly.type
_entity_poly.pdbx_seq_one_letter_code
_entity_poly.pdbx_strand_id
1 'polypeptide(L)'
;MGNPPPKEDEWAFGPIGSPFPDNPVRALGQQNMYVALWYKYGVPMHGRAWNNGGVLECSFPYKTAELFGVKDLGGQIQVLQYKGDHNTLGFWYEWIKYKDRFEKTEIRQIVHCGDSWPILWKDRPEGALLGYMDNKTELHCIIFFAILTVGNLQVAACFGWNNNEYRERVGSLQILIELPDFIRGYDYSWQPFSVCAKFGDEKEWFPVYVDRKGIISPCVCTFDGKQILGKADIRNEKASAAFGGKENVMVGPGVQNQIVLCRKARPGYKFD
;
A
#
# COMPACT_ATOMS: atom_id res chain seq x y z
N MET A 1 2.03 14.50 -31.36
CA MET A 1 0.84 13.72 -31.78
C MET A 1 -0.28 14.03 -30.80
N GLY A 2 -1.56 13.82 -31.16
CA GLY A 2 -2.63 13.87 -30.16
C GLY A 2 -2.62 12.61 -29.27
N ASN A 3 -3.28 12.68 -28.12
CA ASN A 3 -3.47 11.49 -27.27
C ASN A 3 -4.32 10.44 -28.02
N PRO A 4 -4.11 9.14 -27.78
CA PRO A 4 -5.00 8.10 -28.31
C PRO A 4 -6.40 8.23 -27.69
N PRO A 5 -7.45 7.67 -28.32
CA PRO A 5 -8.73 7.46 -27.66
C PRO A 5 -8.57 6.67 -26.36
N PRO A 6 -9.39 6.93 -25.33
CA PRO A 6 -9.36 6.16 -24.09
C PRO A 6 -9.66 4.68 -24.35
N LYS A 7 -8.91 3.81 -23.70
CA LYS A 7 -9.16 2.37 -23.63
C LYS A 7 -10.07 2.03 -22.44
N GLU A 8 -10.59 0.81 -22.44
CA GLU A 8 -11.32 0.21 -21.31
C GLU A 8 -10.41 -0.03 -20.09
N ASP A 9 -11.03 -0.16 -18.91
CA ASP A 9 -10.35 -0.50 -17.64
C ASP A 9 -9.70 -1.92 -17.69
N GLU A 10 -8.42 -2.04 -17.35
CA GLU A 10 -7.72 -3.33 -17.37
C GLU A 10 -7.79 -4.06 -16.02
N TRP A 11 -8.66 -5.07 -15.93
CA TRP A 11 -8.88 -5.89 -14.73
C TRP A 11 -8.11 -7.22 -14.79
N ALA A 12 -6.85 -7.25 -14.33
CA ALA A 12 -6.03 -8.47 -14.34
C ALA A 12 -6.51 -9.50 -13.31
N PHE A 13 -6.50 -10.77 -13.71
CA PHE A 13 -6.70 -11.90 -12.79
C PHE A 13 -5.56 -11.97 -11.77
N GLY A 14 -5.93 -11.92 -10.48
CA GLY A 14 -5.04 -12.15 -9.36
C GLY A 14 -5.48 -13.41 -8.60
N PRO A 15 -4.73 -14.53 -8.69
CA PRO A 15 -4.97 -15.70 -7.86
C PRO A 15 -4.80 -15.34 -6.37
N ILE A 16 -5.74 -15.76 -5.54
CA ILE A 16 -5.71 -15.47 -4.11
C ILE A 16 -4.58 -16.28 -3.48
N GLY A 17 -3.68 -15.59 -2.78
CA GLY A 17 -2.43 -16.16 -2.29
C GLY A 17 -1.24 -15.95 -3.22
N SER A 18 -1.41 -15.55 -4.49
CA SER A 18 -0.27 -15.15 -5.36
C SER A 18 0.08 -13.67 -5.21
N PRO A 19 1.28 -13.21 -5.61
CA PRO A 19 1.63 -11.81 -5.81
C PRO A 19 0.62 -11.08 -6.69
N PHE A 20 0.58 -9.77 -6.51
CA PHE A 20 -0.20 -8.87 -7.35
C PHE A 20 0.26 -8.89 -8.80
N PRO A 21 -0.66 -8.66 -9.77
CA PRO A 21 -0.28 -8.33 -11.15
C PRO A 21 0.50 -7.01 -11.21
N ASP A 22 1.03 -6.70 -12.40
CA ASP A 22 1.78 -5.46 -12.65
C ASP A 22 0.95 -4.20 -12.38
N ASN A 23 1.58 -3.13 -11.88
CA ASN A 23 0.98 -1.79 -11.73
C ASN A 23 -0.44 -1.78 -11.11
N PRO A 24 -0.68 -2.43 -9.95
CA PRO A 24 -2.01 -2.53 -9.34
C PRO A 24 -2.41 -1.18 -8.71
N VAL A 25 -3.61 -0.70 -9.02
CA VAL A 25 -4.12 0.61 -8.60
C VAL A 25 -4.40 0.63 -7.10
N ARG A 26 -3.76 1.56 -6.39
CA ARG A 26 -3.95 1.78 -4.94
C ARG A 26 -5.18 2.64 -4.66
N ALA A 27 -5.81 2.41 -3.52
CA ALA A 27 -6.76 3.35 -2.92
C ALA A 27 -6.03 4.63 -2.47
N LEU A 28 -6.66 5.81 -2.63
CA LEU A 28 -6.02 7.09 -2.38
C LEU A 28 -5.45 7.22 -0.96
N GLY A 29 -4.17 7.56 -0.86
CA GLY A 29 -3.45 7.71 0.40
C GLY A 29 -3.22 6.42 1.19
N GLN A 30 -3.58 5.25 0.64
CA GLN A 30 -3.47 3.98 1.35
C GLN A 30 -2.16 3.27 1.01
N GLN A 31 -1.34 3.01 2.03
CA GLN A 31 -0.06 2.34 1.84
C GLN A 31 -0.23 0.92 1.25
N ASN A 32 -1.25 0.19 1.69
CA ASN A 32 -1.41 -1.24 1.39
C ASN A 32 -2.87 -1.62 1.16
N MET A 33 -3.53 -0.95 0.21
CA MET A 33 -4.90 -1.25 -0.19
C MET A 33 -5.06 -0.98 -1.69
N TYR A 34 -5.61 -1.94 -2.42
CA TYR A 34 -5.70 -1.95 -3.87
C TYR A 34 -7.13 -2.20 -4.34
N VAL A 35 -7.49 -1.61 -5.48
CA VAL A 35 -8.84 -1.74 -6.07
C VAL A 35 -9.01 -3.14 -6.65
N ALA A 36 -10.05 -3.84 -6.19
CA ALA A 36 -10.28 -5.23 -6.50
C ALA A 36 -11.74 -5.49 -6.91
N LEU A 37 -11.95 -6.50 -7.76
CA LEU A 37 -13.21 -6.90 -8.36
C LEU A 37 -13.38 -8.42 -8.25
N TRP A 38 -14.59 -8.86 -7.95
CA TRP A 38 -14.97 -10.27 -7.90
C TRP A 38 -16.37 -10.47 -8.48
N TYR A 39 -16.67 -11.69 -8.93
CA TYR A 39 -17.95 -12.04 -9.55
C TYR A 39 -18.63 -13.17 -8.81
N LYS A 40 -19.90 -12.98 -8.40
CA LYS A 40 -20.74 -14.03 -7.82
C LYS A 40 -21.97 -14.26 -8.68
N TYR A 41 -22.07 -15.44 -9.28
CA TYR A 41 -23.14 -15.81 -10.22
C TYR A 41 -23.31 -14.80 -11.39
N GLY A 42 -22.19 -14.25 -11.89
CA GLY A 42 -22.19 -13.24 -12.95
C GLY A 42 -22.38 -11.79 -12.48
N VAL A 43 -22.71 -11.56 -11.20
CA VAL A 43 -22.82 -10.19 -10.65
C VAL A 43 -21.43 -9.67 -10.25
N PRO A 44 -20.94 -8.56 -10.81
CA PRO A 44 -19.71 -7.90 -10.40
C PRO A 44 -19.86 -7.21 -9.04
N MET A 45 -18.80 -7.27 -8.23
CA MET A 45 -18.72 -6.65 -6.91
C MET A 45 -17.30 -6.14 -6.67
N HIS A 46 -17.14 -4.85 -6.40
CA HIS A 46 -15.87 -4.31 -5.96
C HIS A 46 -15.59 -4.61 -4.48
N GLY A 47 -14.32 -4.59 -4.12
CA GLY A 47 -13.82 -4.81 -2.79
C GLY A 47 -12.39 -4.30 -2.70
N ARG A 48 -11.60 -4.90 -1.80
CA ARG A 48 -10.20 -4.54 -1.63
C ARG A 48 -9.29 -5.76 -1.66
N ALA A 49 -8.09 -5.54 -2.16
CA ALA A 49 -6.95 -6.43 -1.96
C ALA A 49 -5.85 -5.71 -1.14
N TRP A 50 -5.01 -6.47 -0.45
CA TRP A 50 -3.81 -5.96 0.23
C TRP A 50 -2.69 -7.00 0.17
N ASN A 51 -1.45 -6.54 0.32
CA ASN A 51 -0.28 -7.39 0.44
C ASN A 51 -0.12 -7.86 1.89
N ASN A 52 -0.04 -9.17 2.09
CA ASN A 52 0.43 -9.74 3.36
C ASN A 52 1.40 -10.88 3.05
N GLY A 53 2.60 -10.84 3.62
CA GLY A 53 3.64 -11.85 3.36
C GLY A 53 4.03 -11.97 1.88
N GLY A 54 3.91 -10.89 1.10
CA GLY A 54 4.26 -10.87 -0.32
C GLY A 54 3.12 -11.16 -1.29
N VAL A 55 1.88 -11.32 -0.81
CA VAL A 55 0.81 -11.90 -1.63
C VAL A 55 -0.55 -11.22 -1.45
N LEU A 56 -1.38 -11.40 -2.47
CA LEU A 56 -2.76 -10.93 -2.57
C LEU A 56 -3.65 -11.71 -1.60
N GLU A 57 -3.99 -11.02 -0.51
CA GLU A 57 -5.21 -11.28 0.25
C GLU A 57 -6.28 -10.26 -0.16
N CYS A 58 -7.54 -10.59 0.08
CA CYS A 58 -8.68 -9.75 -0.31
C CYS A 58 -9.92 -9.98 0.55
N SER A 59 -10.83 -9.01 0.51
CA SER A 59 -12.15 -9.06 1.15
C SER A 59 -13.19 -8.46 0.23
N PHE A 60 -14.33 -9.14 0.12
CA PHE A 60 -15.53 -8.67 -0.57
C PHE A 60 -16.75 -8.77 0.35
N PRO A 61 -17.54 -7.69 0.52
CA PRO A 61 -18.74 -7.72 1.35
C PRO A 61 -19.91 -8.30 0.54
N TYR A 62 -20.43 -9.46 0.91
CA TYR A 62 -21.54 -10.13 0.23
C TYR A 62 -22.74 -10.30 1.17
N LYS A 63 -23.84 -9.60 0.86
CA LYS A 63 -25.03 -9.50 1.73
C LYS A 63 -24.61 -8.94 3.10
N THR A 64 -24.69 -9.75 4.16
CA THR A 64 -24.31 -9.42 5.54
C THR A 64 -23.00 -10.06 5.99
N ALA A 65 -22.27 -10.73 5.09
CA ALA A 65 -21.03 -11.45 5.39
C ALA A 65 -19.82 -10.82 4.65
N GLU A 66 -18.64 -10.94 5.25
CA GLU A 66 -17.38 -10.79 4.53
C GLU A 66 -17.00 -12.12 3.90
N LEU A 67 -16.57 -12.10 2.64
CA LEU A 67 -16.01 -13.25 1.95
C LEU A 67 -14.53 -12.99 1.68
N PHE A 68 -13.69 -13.94 2.06
CA PHE A 68 -12.24 -13.81 2.01
C PHE A 68 -11.55 -15.15 1.73
N GLY A 69 -10.34 -15.08 1.16
CA GLY A 69 -9.55 -16.27 0.87
C GLY A 69 -10.11 -17.17 -0.25
N VAL A 70 -9.41 -18.27 -0.50
CA VAL A 70 -9.68 -19.18 -1.63
C VAL A 70 -11.07 -19.84 -1.56
N LYS A 71 -11.53 -20.22 -0.37
CA LYS A 71 -12.75 -21.05 -0.18
C LYS A 71 -14.04 -20.33 -0.57
N ASP A 72 -14.17 -19.06 -0.20
CA ASP A 72 -15.42 -18.30 -0.39
C ASP A 72 -15.52 -17.70 -1.79
N LEU A 73 -14.35 -17.26 -2.30
CA LEU A 73 -14.20 -16.47 -3.51
C LEU A 73 -13.88 -17.32 -4.76
N GLY A 74 -13.52 -18.59 -4.60
CA GLY A 74 -13.21 -19.49 -5.73
C GLY A 74 -11.76 -19.39 -6.23
N GLY A 75 -10.83 -18.95 -5.38
CA GLY A 75 -9.39 -19.01 -5.64
C GLY A 75 -8.78 -17.91 -6.52
N GLN A 76 -9.58 -17.12 -7.24
CA GLN A 76 -9.09 -15.96 -7.99
C GLN A 76 -10.06 -14.78 -7.93
N ILE A 77 -9.50 -13.58 -8.05
CA ILE A 77 -10.24 -12.32 -8.19
C ILE A 77 -9.65 -11.54 -9.37
N GLN A 78 -10.12 -10.30 -9.58
CA GLN A 78 -9.42 -9.33 -10.43
C GLN A 78 -8.94 -8.12 -9.61
N VAL A 79 -7.85 -7.50 -10.07
CA VAL A 79 -7.27 -6.27 -9.53
C VAL A 79 -7.14 -5.26 -10.67
N LEU A 80 -7.51 -4.01 -10.39
CA LEU A 80 -7.41 -2.93 -11.38
C LEU A 80 -5.94 -2.62 -11.66
N GLN A 81 -5.53 -2.62 -12.93
CA GLN A 81 -4.20 -2.21 -13.36
C GLN A 81 -4.22 -0.81 -13.98
N TYR A 82 -3.05 -0.17 -13.98
CA TYR A 82 -2.74 1.00 -14.80
C TYR A 82 -1.36 0.84 -15.45
N LYS A 83 -1.28 0.03 -16.50
CA LYS A 83 -0.02 -0.38 -17.14
C LYS A 83 0.34 0.54 -18.32
N GLY A 84 0.69 1.78 -18.00
CA GLY A 84 1.05 2.79 -18.99
C GLY A 84 0.88 4.21 -18.45
N ASP A 85 0.47 5.11 -19.34
CA ASP A 85 0.19 6.52 -19.05
C ASP A 85 -0.93 7.07 -19.97
N HIS A 86 -1.30 8.33 -19.80
CA HIS A 86 -2.35 8.95 -20.63
C HIS A 86 -1.96 9.06 -22.13
N ASN A 87 -0.67 9.08 -22.45
CA ASN A 87 -0.16 9.09 -23.83
C ASN A 87 -0.31 7.72 -24.52
N THR A 88 -0.43 6.64 -23.75
CA THR A 88 -0.51 5.26 -24.24
C THR A 88 -1.87 4.58 -23.96
N LEU A 89 -2.65 5.09 -23.02
CA LEU A 89 -3.96 4.57 -22.60
C LEU A 89 -5.13 5.52 -22.93
N GLY A 90 -4.87 6.81 -23.16
CA GLY A 90 -5.90 7.82 -23.47
C GLY A 90 -6.67 8.37 -22.26
N PHE A 91 -6.48 7.78 -21.07
CA PHE A 91 -7.07 8.20 -19.79
C PHE A 91 -6.06 8.14 -18.65
N TRP A 92 -6.46 8.59 -17.45
CA TRP A 92 -5.77 8.36 -16.17
C TRP A 92 -6.80 8.34 -15.02
N TYR A 93 -6.51 7.64 -13.93
CA TYR A 93 -7.46 7.51 -12.81
C TYR A 93 -7.38 8.69 -11.81
N GLU A 94 -8.51 9.40 -11.62
CA GLU A 94 -8.67 10.46 -10.62
C GLU A 94 -9.60 10.01 -9.48
N TRP A 95 -9.15 10.09 -8.23
CA TRP A 95 -10.00 9.87 -7.05
C TRP A 95 -10.73 11.17 -6.67
N ILE A 96 -12.00 11.29 -7.05
CA ILE A 96 -12.88 12.42 -6.71
C ILE A 96 -13.77 12.14 -5.49
N LYS A 97 -14.42 13.18 -4.92
CA LYS A 97 -15.43 12.96 -3.87
C LYS A 97 -16.73 12.50 -4.51
N TYR A 98 -17.47 11.60 -3.84
CA TYR A 98 -18.72 11.03 -4.36
C TYR A 98 -19.81 12.08 -4.71
N LYS A 99 -19.82 13.24 -4.03
CA LYS A 99 -20.72 14.35 -4.36
C LYS A 99 -20.34 15.10 -5.66
N ASP A 100 -19.07 15.03 -6.07
CA ASP A 100 -18.53 15.72 -7.26
C ASP A 100 -18.72 14.88 -8.54
N ARG A 101 -19.39 13.71 -8.45
CA ARG A 101 -19.53 12.72 -9.54
C ARG A 101 -20.30 13.19 -10.77
N PHE A 102 -21.06 14.27 -10.64
CA PHE A 102 -21.79 14.91 -11.75
C PHE A 102 -21.02 16.10 -12.34
N GLU A 103 -19.85 16.44 -11.80
CA GLU A 103 -18.99 17.50 -12.32
C GLU A 103 -18.02 16.95 -13.37
N LYS A 104 -17.95 17.65 -14.51
CA LYS A 104 -17.02 17.36 -15.63
C LYS A 104 -17.27 16.03 -16.34
N THR A 105 -18.52 15.59 -16.44
CA THR A 105 -18.90 14.31 -17.09
C THR A 105 -18.59 14.28 -18.60
N GLU A 106 -18.30 15.44 -19.20
CA GLU A 106 -17.80 15.56 -20.57
C GLU A 106 -16.31 15.19 -20.73
N ILE A 107 -15.54 15.09 -19.63
CA ILE A 107 -14.13 14.65 -19.61
C ILE A 107 -13.78 13.62 -18.52
N ARG A 108 -14.76 13.22 -17.67
CA ARG A 108 -14.61 12.19 -16.64
C ARG A 108 -15.63 11.08 -16.85
N GLN A 109 -15.16 9.85 -16.74
CA GLN A 109 -15.99 8.65 -16.66
C GLN A 109 -15.79 7.99 -15.29
N ILE A 110 -16.83 7.31 -14.81
CA ILE A 110 -16.80 6.59 -13.53
C ILE A 110 -16.28 5.18 -13.80
N VAL A 111 -15.23 4.75 -13.07
CA VAL A 111 -14.77 3.35 -13.07
C VAL A 111 -15.88 2.47 -12.48
N HIS A 112 -16.43 1.55 -13.28
CA HIS A 112 -17.51 0.67 -12.85
C HIS A 112 -17.49 -0.68 -13.57
N CYS A 113 -18.17 -1.67 -13.00
CA CYS A 113 -18.43 -2.97 -13.61
C CYS A 113 -19.88 -3.33 -13.30
N GLY A 114 -20.74 -3.36 -14.33
CA GLY A 114 -22.19 -3.43 -14.11
C GLY A 114 -22.67 -2.29 -13.22
N ASP A 115 -23.48 -2.60 -12.21
CA ASP A 115 -23.95 -1.61 -11.22
C ASP A 115 -22.95 -1.36 -10.07
N SER A 116 -21.81 -2.05 -10.03
CA SER A 116 -20.83 -1.93 -8.95
C SER A 116 -19.72 -0.95 -9.32
N TRP A 117 -19.33 -0.08 -8.37
CA TRP A 117 -18.26 0.91 -8.54
C TRP A 117 -17.45 1.04 -7.24
N PRO A 118 -16.11 1.22 -7.30
CA PRO A 118 -15.26 1.33 -6.11
C PRO A 118 -15.60 2.56 -5.27
N ILE A 119 -15.72 2.40 -3.95
CA ILE A 119 -15.93 3.53 -3.02
C ILE A 119 -14.98 3.42 -1.82
N LEU A 120 -14.20 4.48 -1.59
CA LEU A 120 -13.25 4.60 -0.49
C LEU A 120 -13.83 5.49 0.61
N TRP A 121 -14.20 4.91 1.75
CA TRP A 121 -14.42 5.69 2.96
C TRP A 121 -13.06 6.05 3.55
N LYS A 122 -12.47 7.14 3.03
CA LYS A 122 -11.11 7.59 3.39
C LYS A 122 -11.00 7.97 4.86
N ASP A 123 -11.85 8.88 5.31
CA ASP A 123 -11.74 9.52 6.62
C ASP A 123 -12.57 8.75 7.68
N ARG A 124 -12.47 7.41 7.66
CA ARG A 124 -13.12 6.49 8.61
C ARG A 124 -12.31 6.42 9.92
N PRO A 125 -12.93 6.52 11.11
CA PRO A 125 -12.21 6.64 12.39
C PRO A 125 -11.22 5.51 12.70
N GLU A 126 -11.58 4.26 12.39
CA GLU A 126 -10.75 3.07 12.65
C GLU A 126 -9.91 2.68 11.41
N GLY A 127 -9.47 3.69 10.65
CA GLY A 127 -8.73 3.56 9.40
C GLY A 127 -9.61 3.52 8.15
N ALA A 128 -9.10 4.10 7.07
CA ALA A 128 -9.75 4.15 5.76
C ALA A 128 -10.12 2.75 5.24
N LEU A 129 -11.19 2.66 4.44
CA LEU A 129 -11.67 1.37 3.96
C LEU A 129 -12.33 1.44 2.58
N LEU A 130 -11.88 0.60 1.67
CA LEU A 130 -12.42 0.42 0.32
C LEU A 130 -13.46 -0.71 0.30
N GLY A 131 -14.57 -0.44 -0.38
CA GLY A 131 -15.65 -1.38 -0.69
C GLY A 131 -16.33 -1.00 -2.00
N TYR A 132 -17.64 -1.25 -2.13
CA TYR A 132 -18.40 -0.88 -3.34
C TYR A 132 -19.68 -0.09 -3.06
N MET A 133 -20.08 0.68 -4.07
CA MET A 133 -21.38 1.32 -4.20
C MET A 133 -22.22 0.50 -5.19
N ASP A 134 -23.49 0.24 -4.87
CA ASP A 134 -24.49 -0.31 -5.80
C ASP A 134 -25.27 0.85 -6.45
N ASN A 135 -25.17 0.98 -7.76
CA ASN A 135 -25.82 2.03 -8.55
C ASN A 135 -27.36 1.91 -8.60
N LYS A 136 -27.94 0.73 -8.31
CA LYS A 136 -29.39 0.51 -8.31
C LYS A 136 -30.07 0.84 -6.99
N THR A 137 -29.32 0.81 -5.88
CA THR A 137 -29.86 0.97 -4.53
C THR A 137 -29.26 2.16 -3.76
N GLU A 138 -28.21 2.80 -4.30
CA GLU A 138 -27.35 3.78 -3.61
C GLU A 138 -26.88 3.30 -2.21
N LEU A 139 -26.67 1.99 -2.05
CA LEU A 139 -26.10 1.38 -0.84
C LEU A 139 -24.58 1.17 -0.95
N HIS A 140 -23.84 1.62 0.07
CA HIS A 140 -22.40 1.36 0.21
C HIS A 140 -22.17 0.11 1.08
N CYS A 141 -21.38 -0.86 0.61
CA CYS A 141 -21.05 -2.07 1.36
C CYS A 141 -19.55 -2.16 1.66
N ILE A 142 -19.17 -2.29 2.94
CA ILE A 142 -17.79 -2.28 3.44
C ILE A 142 -17.68 -3.12 4.75
N ILE A 143 -16.84 -4.17 4.81
CA ILE A 143 -16.68 -5.13 5.96
C ILE A 143 -15.17 -5.46 6.20
N PHE A 144 -14.75 -6.18 7.26
CA PHE A 144 -13.39 -6.06 7.86
C PHE A 144 -12.74 -7.33 8.54
N PHE A 145 -11.84 -8.10 7.87
CA PHE A 145 -10.60 -8.79 8.40
C PHE A 145 -9.70 -9.46 7.29
N ALA A 146 -8.80 -10.44 7.59
CA ALA A 146 -7.65 -10.89 6.73
C ALA A 146 -7.09 -12.34 6.92
N ILE A 147 -6.08 -12.80 6.10
CA ILE A 147 -5.23 -14.08 6.05
C ILE A 147 -5.45 -15.04 4.80
N LEU A 148 -4.52 -15.72 4.06
CA LEU A 148 -3.04 -15.70 3.78
C LEU A 148 -2.54 -16.57 2.56
N THR A 149 -1.29 -16.31 2.08
CA THR A 149 -0.21 -17.20 1.48
C THR A 149 0.00 -17.63 -0.02
N VAL A 150 1.26 -17.38 -0.51
CA VAL A 150 2.16 -17.98 -1.58
C VAL A 150 2.09 -17.71 -3.13
N GLY A 151 3.05 -16.90 -3.64
CA GLY A 151 3.93 -17.16 -4.84
C GLY A 151 3.44 -16.80 -6.28
N ASN A 152 4.25 -16.25 -7.22
CA ASN A 152 5.69 -15.90 -7.24
C ASN A 152 6.07 -14.91 -8.40
N LEU A 153 7.08 -14.03 -8.23
CA LEU A 153 7.91 -13.40 -9.31
C LEU A 153 9.13 -12.62 -8.72
N GLN A 154 10.15 -12.28 -9.53
CA GLN A 154 11.51 -11.95 -9.04
C GLN A 154 11.85 -10.45 -8.89
N VAL A 155 12.02 -10.03 -7.62
CA VAL A 155 13.02 -9.04 -7.18
C VAL A 155 13.75 -9.67 -5.97
N ALA A 156 15.07 -9.55 -5.89
CA ALA A 156 15.83 -10.05 -4.73
C ALA A 156 15.68 -9.09 -3.54
N ALA A 157 15.24 -9.62 -2.39
CA ALA A 157 15.02 -8.84 -1.16
C ALA A 157 15.31 -9.69 0.08
N CYS A 158 15.60 -9.02 1.20
CA CYS A 158 15.82 -9.66 2.50
C CYS A 158 15.05 -8.90 3.59
N PHE A 159 14.26 -9.62 4.39
CA PHE A 159 13.50 -9.04 5.50
C PHE A 159 13.73 -9.82 6.80
N GLY A 160 13.77 -9.11 7.92
CA GLY A 160 13.87 -9.70 9.26
C GLY A 160 12.60 -9.44 10.06
N TRP A 161 11.97 -10.50 10.60
CA TRP A 161 10.78 -10.36 11.43
C TRP A 161 10.59 -11.57 12.36
N ASN A 162 10.15 -11.32 13.60
CA ASN A 162 9.97 -12.33 14.64
C ASN A 162 11.14 -13.32 14.75
N ASN A 163 12.37 -12.79 14.84
CA ASN A 163 13.64 -13.54 14.91
C ASN A 163 14.01 -14.31 13.62
N ASN A 164 13.17 -14.33 12.58
CA ASN A 164 13.39 -15.06 11.33
C ASN A 164 13.97 -14.16 10.21
N GLU A 165 14.73 -14.76 9.29
CA GLU A 165 15.22 -14.14 8.05
C GLU A 165 14.46 -14.67 6.83
N TYR A 166 13.95 -13.76 6.00
CA TYR A 166 13.17 -14.04 4.80
C TYR A 166 13.90 -13.53 3.55
N ARG A 167 14.53 -14.43 2.79
CA ARG A 167 15.28 -14.13 1.55
C ARG A 167 14.63 -14.71 0.28
N GLU A 168 13.84 -15.76 0.43
CA GLU A 168 13.23 -16.50 -0.68
C GLU A 168 11.71 -16.36 -0.64
N ARG A 169 11.07 -16.46 -1.81
CA ARG A 169 9.60 -16.45 -1.97
C ARG A 169 8.92 -15.20 -1.37
N VAL A 170 9.66 -14.08 -1.33
CA VAL A 170 9.27 -12.80 -0.73
C VAL A 170 8.04 -12.16 -1.41
N GLY A 171 7.75 -12.53 -2.67
CA GLY A 171 6.55 -12.11 -3.40
C GLY A 171 6.54 -10.62 -3.76
N SER A 172 5.34 -10.04 -3.89
CA SER A 172 5.13 -8.60 -4.07
C SER A 172 5.79 -7.83 -2.92
N LEU A 173 6.53 -6.79 -3.26
CA LEU A 173 7.09 -5.85 -2.30
C LEU A 173 6.75 -4.41 -2.72
N GLN A 174 7.02 -3.45 -1.84
CA GLN A 174 6.87 -2.03 -2.16
C GLN A 174 8.25 -1.37 -2.13
N ILE A 175 8.63 -0.75 -3.24
CA ILE A 175 9.85 0.04 -3.35
C ILE A 175 9.50 1.49 -3.02
N LEU A 176 10.26 2.12 -2.13
CA LEU A 176 10.19 3.57 -1.92
C LEU A 176 10.96 4.26 -3.05
N ILE A 177 10.31 5.18 -3.76
CA ILE A 177 10.89 5.92 -4.88
C ILE A 177 10.99 7.39 -4.47
N GLU A 178 12.16 7.99 -4.65
CA GLU A 178 12.35 9.42 -4.49
C GLU A 178 11.71 10.16 -5.69
N LEU A 179 10.72 11.02 -5.41
CA LEU A 179 10.05 11.79 -6.44
C LEU A 179 10.97 12.88 -7.02
N PRO A 180 10.80 13.27 -8.30
CA PRO A 180 11.50 14.41 -8.88
C PRO A 180 11.36 15.67 -8.04
N ASP A 181 12.45 16.43 -7.94
CA ASP A 181 12.59 17.59 -7.04
C ASP A 181 11.44 18.61 -7.20
N PHE A 182 11.10 18.92 -8.46
CA PHE A 182 10.10 19.93 -8.81
C PHE A 182 8.64 19.54 -8.50
N ILE A 183 8.35 18.30 -8.09
CA ILE A 183 6.99 17.86 -7.69
C ILE A 183 6.86 17.47 -6.21
N ARG A 184 7.95 17.49 -5.43
CA ARG A 184 7.93 17.07 -4.02
C ARG A 184 7.90 18.23 -3.05
N GLY A 185 7.05 18.13 -2.04
CA GLY A 185 6.96 19.06 -0.91
C GLY A 185 7.91 18.75 0.25
N TYR A 186 8.88 17.84 0.06
CA TYR A 186 9.77 17.35 1.12
C TYR A 186 11.08 16.81 0.55
N ASP A 187 12.08 16.65 1.41
CA ASP A 187 13.37 16.05 1.09
C ASP A 187 13.69 14.89 2.04
N TYR A 188 14.34 13.85 1.52
CA TYR A 188 14.82 12.72 2.31
C TYR A 188 16.23 12.96 2.85
N SER A 189 16.50 12.41 4.04
CA SER A 189 17.86 12.34 4.60
C SER A 189 17.99 11.15 5.55
N TRP A 190 19.18 10.58 5.59
CA TRP A 190 19.56 9.52 6.52
C TRP A 190 20.07 10.16 7.82
N GLN A 191 19.27 10.09 8.88
CA GLN A 191 19.49 10.81 10.14
C GLN A 191 19.72 9.85 11.31
N PRO A 192 20.57 10.17 12.32
CA PRO A 192 20.71 9.33 13.51
C PRO A 192 19.36 9.15 14.24
N PHE A 193 19.13 7.96 14.80
CA PHE A 193 17.92 7.66 15.58
C PHE A 193 17.70 8.70 16.70
N SER A 194 18.76 9.09 17.40
CA SER A 194 18.75 10.13 18.44
C SER A 194 18.33 11.54 17.96
N VAL A 195 18.32 11.81 16.65
CA VAL A 195 17.74 13.02 16.06
C VAL A 195 16.24 12.82 15.80
N CYS A 196 15.86 11.71 15.16
CA CYS A 196 14.48 11.49 14.70
C CYS A 196 13.54 10.87 15.74
N ALA A 197 14.06 10.35 16.87
CA ALA A 197 13.27 9.81 17.98
C ALA A 197 12.79 10.90 18.97
N LYS A 198 13.27 12.14 18.83
CA LYS A 198 12.82 13.28 19.66
C LYS A 198 11.30 13.52 19.55
N PHE A 199 10.70 13.95 20.65
CA PHE A 199 9.30 14.38 20.75
C PHE A 199 9.25 15.89 21.01
N GLY A 200 8.21 16.57 20.53
CA GLY A 200 8.04 18.03 20.63
C GLY A 200 7.98 18.72 19.27
N ASP A 201 7.57 19.99 19.27
CA ASP A 201 7.19 20.72 18.05
C ASP A 201 8.39 21.24 17.22
N GLU A 202 9.58 21.28 17.81
CA GLU A 202 10.85 21.67 17.13
C GLU A 202 11.40 20.57 16.19
N LYS A 203 10.58 19.58 15.85
CA LYS A 203 11.02 18.40 15.09
C LYS A 203 11.14 18.70 13.59
N GLU A 204 12.36 19.00 13.15
CA GLU A 204 12.67 19.23 11.73
C GLU A 204 12.59 17.94 10.89
N TRP A 205 13.10 16.83 11.42
CA TRP A 205 13.21 15.54 10.70
C TRP A 205 12.24 14.51 11.26
N PHE A 206 11.29 14.10 10.40
CA PHE A 206 10.30 13.07 10.70
C PHE A 206 10.76 11.74 10.12
N PRO A 207 10.78 10.64 10.89
CA PRO A 207 11.01 9.31 10.32
C PRO A 207 10.06 9.05 9.14
N VAL A 208 10.55 8.39 8.09
CA VAL A 208 9.67 7.75 7.11
C VAL A 208 9.13 6.50 7.78
N TYR A 209 7.82 6.39 7.97
CA TYR A 209 7.23 5.30 8.75
C TYR A 209 5.98 4.71 8.12
N VAL A 210 5.69 3.47 8.50
CA VAL A 210 4.38 2.83 8.35
C VAL A 210 3.91 2.42 9.74
N ASP A 211 2.78 2.98 10.21
CA ASP A 211 2.17 2.52 11.46
C ASP A 211 1.22 1.33 11.18
N ARG A 212 1.18 0.40 12.13
CA ARG A 212 0.32 -0.80 12.13
C ARG A 212 0.27 -1.43 13.52
N LYS A 213 1.43 -1.45 14.21
CA LYS A 213 1.64 -1.92 15.60
C LYS A 213 2.81 -1.19 16.27
N GLY A 214 3.17 0.00 15.80
CA GLY A 214 4.46 0.65 16.08
C GLY A 214 4.95 1.45 14.86
N ILE A 215 5.82 2.43 15.09
CA ILE A 215 6.35 3.31 14.03
C ILE A 215 7.53 2.60 13.38
N ILE A 216 7.27 1.81 12.34
CA ILE A 216 8.30 1.04 11.63
C ILE A 216 8.90 1.87 10.50
N SER A 217 10.20 2.14 10.60
CA SER A 217 10.97 3.00 9.69
C SER A 217 12.16 2.28 9.05
N PRO A 218 12.54 2.59 7.79
CA PRO A 218 13.77 2.08 7.18
C PRO A 218 14.99 2.56 7.97
N CYS A 219 15.93 1.66 8.26
CA CYS A 219 17.10 1.98 9.08
C CYS A 219 18.34 1.20 8.63
N VAL A 220 19.44 1.92 8.39
CA VAL A 220 20.77 1.31 8.27
C VAL A 220 21.27 1.00 9.68
N CYS A 221 21.32 -0.30 9.97
CA CYS A 221 21.82 -0.86 11.21
C CYS A 221 23.31 -1.18 11.07
N THR A 222 24.10 -0.91 12.11
CA THR A 222 25.52 -1.22 12.20
C THR A 222 25.74 -2.40 13.14
N PHE A 223 26.16 -3.53 12.59
CA PHE A 223 26.54 -4.74 13.34
C PHE A 223 28.01 -5.06 13.03
N ASP A 224 28.83 -5.30 14.05
CA ASP A 224 30.26 -5.64 13.92
C ASP A 224 31.05 -4.68 12.99
N GLY A 225 30.74 -3.38 13.09
CA GLY A 225 31.33 -2.32 12.27
C GLY A 225 30.82 -2.25 10.82
N LYS A 226 29.90 -3.13 10.41
CA LYS A 226 29.34 -3.20 9.05
C LYS A 226 27.91 -2.67 9.03
N GLN A 227 27.60 -1.89 8.00
CA GLN A 227 26.26 -1.34 7.77
C GLN A 227 25.40 -2.29 6.93
N ILE A 228 24.14 -2.46 7.33
CA ILE A 228 23.13 -3.27 6.63
C ILE A 228 21.76 -2.60 6.73
N LEU A 229 21.02 -2.56 5.62
CA LEU A 229 19.65 -2.02 5.61
C LEU A 229 18.68 -2.98 6.31
N GLY A 230 17.85 -2.42 7.19
CA GLY A 230 16.81 -3.11 7.92
C GLY A 230 15.73 -2.12 8.37
N LYS A 231 15.21 -2.32 9.59
CA LYS A 231 14.14 -1.50 10.17
C LYS A 231 14.44 -1.07 11.61
N ALA A 232 13.95 0.11 11.97
CA ALA A 232 13.81 0.57 13.34
C ALA A 232 12.32 0.67 13.71
N ASP A 233 11.98 0.37 14.97
CA ASP A 233 10.74 0.79 15.61
C ASP A 233 11.06 1.99 16.50
N ILE A 234 10.56 3.16 16.12
CA ILE A 234 10.90 4.43 16.77
C ILE A 234 10.24 4.56 18.14
N ARG A 235 9.07 3.94 18.37
CA ARG A 235 8.38 4.00 19.68
C ARG A 235 9.00 3.04 20.70
N ASN A 236 9.50 1.89 20.25
CA ASN A 236 9.97 0.80 21.11
C ASN A 236 11.50 0.72 21.23
N GLU A 237 12.24 1.77 20.82
CA GLU A 237 13.71 1.85 20.79
C GLU A 237 14.38 0.55 20.32
N LYS A 238 13.96 0.03 19.16
CA LYS A 238 14.44 -1.25 18.60
C LYS A 238 14.92 -1.07 17.17
N ALA A 239 16.11 -1.57 16.84
CA ALA A 239 16.62 -1.66 15.46
C ALA A 239 16.96 -3.12 15.10
N SER A 240 16.89 -3.45 13.82
CA SER A 240 16.99 -4.85 13.38
C SER A 240 17.24 -5.02 11.89
N ALA A 241 18.07 -6.01 11.53
CA ALA A 241 18.33 -6.42 10.16
C ALA A 241 18.46 -7.95 10.06
N ALA A 242 18.10 -8.52 8.92
CA ALA A 242 18.23 -9.95 8.67
C ALA A 242 19.60 -10.32 8.11
N PHE A 243 20.30 -11.24 8.78
CA PHE A 243 21.50 -11.90 8.28
C PHE A 243 21.84 -13.17 9.08
N GLY A 244 22.39 -14.17 8.41
CA GLY A 244 22.89 -15.39 9.07
C GLY A 244 21.78 -16.34 9.56
N GLY A 245 20.65 -16.39 8.84
CA GLY A 245 19.50 -17.25 9.14
C GLY A 245 18.49 -16.64 10.13
N LYS A 246 18.68 -15.39 10.58
CA LYS A 246 17.85 -14.77 11.62
C LYS A 246 17.72 -13.25 11.48
N GLU A 247 16.70 -12.70 12.13
CA GLU A 247 16.64 -11.26 12.45
C GLU A 247 17.58 -10.98 13.63
N ASN A 248 18.59 -10.15 13.41
CA ASN A 248 19.48 -9.65 14.46
C ASN A 248 18.90 -8.35 15.00
N VAL A 249 18.92 -8.17 16.33
CA VAL A 249 18.17 -7.14 17.04
C VAL A 249 19.07 -6.35 17.98
N MET A 250 18.88 -5.02 17.98
CA MET A 250 19.42 -4.07 18.96
C MET A 250 18.26 -3.36 19.67
N VAL A 251 18.44 -3.02 20.94
CA VAL A 251 17.44 -2.31 21.76
C VAL A 251 18.08 -1.21 22.62
N GLY A 252 17.32 -0.18 22.96
CA GLY A 252 17.73 0.89 23.87
C GLY A 252 18.97 1.66 23.39
N PRO A 253 20.00 1.89 24.23
CA PRO A 253 21.16 2.70 23.87
C PRO A 253 21.88 2.29 22.58
N GLY A 254 21.91 0.99 22.23
CA GLY A 254 22.52 0.50 20.99
C GLY A 254 21.82 0.97 19.71
N VAL A 255 20.60 1.52 19.81
CA VAL A 255 19.80 2.00 18.69
C VAL A 255 20.07 3.48 18.36
N GLN A 256 20.56 4.27 19.32
CA GLN A 256 20.67 5.74 19.21
C GLN A 256 21.59 6.25 18.09
N ASN A 257 22.58 5.44 17.70
CA ASN A 257 23.55 5.73 16.63
C ASN A 257 23.18 5.11 15.27
N GLN A 258 22.08 4.36 15.19
CA GLN A 258 21.63 3.74 13.94
C GLN A 258 20.95 4.78 13.05
N ILE A 259 21.06 4.65 11.73
CA ILE A 259 20.71 5.72 10.82
C ILE A 259 19.35 5.45 10.18
N VAL A 260 18.35 6.27 10.47
CA VAL A 260 16.95 6.14 10.07
C VAL A 260 16.67 7.02 8.86
N LEU A 261 15.92 6.50 7.88
CA LEU A 261 15.45 7.31 6.77
C LEU A 261 14.37 8.28 7.26
N CYS A 262 14.64 9.57 7.12
CA CYS A 262 13.77 10.66 7.55
C CYS A 262 13.39 11.56 6.37
N ARG A 263 12.30 12.31 6.54
CA ARG A 263 11.80 13.34 5.63
C ARG A 263 11.65 14.67 6.37
N LYS A 264 12.02 15.77 5.71
CA LYS A 264 11.79 17.15 6.16
C LYS A 264 10.86 17.84 5.16
N ALA A 265 9.87 18.59 5.64
CA ALA A 265 8.99 19.37 4.77
C ALA A 265 9.72 20.59 4.20
N ARG A 266 9.46 20.91 2.92
CA ARG A 266 9.95 22.14 2.28
C ARG A 266 9.16 23.36 2.78
N PRO A 267 9.72 24.59 2.69
CA PRO A 267 8.98 25.80 3.06
C PRO A 267 7.61 25.89 2.38
N GLY A 268 6.56 26.17 3.15
CA GLY A 268 5.17 26.19 2.68
C GLY A 268 4.45 24.84 2.68
N TYR A 269 5.16 23.72 2.88
CA TYR A 269 4.59 22.39 3.00
C TYR A 269 4.53 21.93 4.47
N LYS A 270 3.68 20.94 4.73
CA LYS A 270 3.57 20.24 6.01
C LYS A 270 3.33 18.74 5.75
N PHE A 271 3.67 17.91 6.72
CA PHE A 271 3.17 16.54 6.77
C PHE A 271 1.83 16.50 7.50
N ASP A 272 1.00 15.56 7.08
CA ASP A 272 -0.19 15.04 7.75
C ASP A 272 0.13 13.80 8.63
#